data_AF-A0A355DQI6-F1
#
_entry.id   AF-A0A355DQI6-F1
#
_cell.length_a   1.000
_cell.length_b   1.000
_cell.length_c   1.000
_cell.angle_alpha   90.00
_cell.angle_beta   90.00
_cell.angle_gamma   90.00
#
_symmetry.space_group_name_H-M   'P 1'
#
loop_
_entity.id
_entity.type
_entity.pdbx_description
1 polymer ?
#
loop_
_entity_poly.entity_id
_entity_poly.type
_entity_poly.pdbx_seq_one_letter_code
_entity_poly.pdbx_strand_id
1 'polypeptide(L)'
;VEPVYRQLVGLLLQPTHQEISQDNLQQAREVIESLQLAELDNFFREACLNTQPQSIDQIDPEAAVIYPIILPDRLEVILSLPNQPLQHYTTSIPQRNLEDTLSRMRSSLRRTASDDERLPLFQEVYNWLIRPVESELVASHIKTLVFALDGSLKNVPMAVLYDGQQYLIQKYNIALTPSLRLLEPQPLVNEKIKLLIGGLSSARPPDFPPLPGVEFEIEQI
;
A
#
# COMPACT_ATOMS: atom_id res chain seq x y z
N VAL A 1 9.02 -2.16 -20.21
CA VAL A 1 7.86 -1.31 -20.57
C VAL A 1 7.65 -0.15 -19.60
N GLU A 2 7.96 -0.34 -18.32
CA GLU A 2 7.87 0.66 -17.24
C GLU A 2 8.23 2.12 -17.58
N PRO A 3 9.36 2.44 -18.27
CA PRO A 3 9.74 3.84 -18.45
C PRO A 3 8.71 4.68 -19.22
N VAL A 4 8.00 4.07 -20.18
CA VAL A 4 6.99 4.76 -21.00
C VAL A 4 5.76 5.11 -20.17
N TYR A 5 5.31 4.20 -19.31
CA TYR A 5 4.18 4.44 -18.41
C TYR A 5 4.49 5.58 -17.43
N ARG A 6 5.67 5.53 -16.79
CA ARG A 6 6.11 6.56 -15.85
C ARG A 6 6.28 7.93 -16.52
N GLN A 7 6.79 7.98 -17.75
CA GLN A 7 6.89 9.23 -18.49
C GLN A 7 5.52 9.84 -18.78
N LEU A 8 4.54 9.03 -19.20
CA LEU A 8 3.18 9.50 -19.44
C LEU A 8 2.53 10.01 -18.14
N VAL A 9 2.64 9.26 -17.04
CA VAL A 9 2.16 9.73 -15.73
C VAL A 9 2.84 11.04 -15.33
N GLY A 10 4.16 11.12 -15.51
CA GLY A 10 4.92 12.33 -15.20
C GLY A 10 4.53 13.55 -16.02
N LEU A 11 4.00 13.36 -17.24
CA LEU A 11 3.43 14.40 -18.10
C LEU A 11 2.01 14.80 -17.64
N LEU A 12 1.16 13.81 -17.32
CA LEU A 12 -0.21 14.04 -16.85
C LEU A 12 -0.24 14.77 -15.51
N LEU A 13 0.72 14.45 -14.64
CA LEU A 13 0.91 15.03 -13.30
C LEU A 13 2.00 16.10 -13.28
N GLN A 14 2.21 16.82 -14.38
CA GLN A 14 3.14 17.94 -14.36
C GLN A 14 2.61 19.02 -13.42
N PRO A 15 3.42 19.51 -12.46
CA PRO A 15 3.08 20.66 -11.65
C PRO A 15 3.17 21.92 -12.52
N THR A 16 2.16 22.15 -13.35
CA THR A 16 1.91 23.46 -13.95
C THR A 16 1.40 24.43 -12.89
N HIS A 17 1.48 25.74 -13.13
CA HIS A 17 0.89 26.77 -12.23
C HIS A 17 -0.65 26.68 -12.08
N GLN A 18 -1.26 25.63 -12.62
CA GLN A 18 -2.69 25.36 -12.63
C GLN A 18 -2.92 23.96 -12.05
N GLU A 19 -3.99 23.82 -11.27
CA GLU A 19 -4.39 22.52 -10.71
C GLU A 19 -4.54 21.47 -11.81
N ILE A 20 -4.09 20.25 -11.52
CA ILE A 20 -4.19 19.13 -12.45
C ILE A 20 -5.66 18.77 -12.63
N SER A 21 -6.09 18.60 -13.90
CA SER A 21 -7.48 18.28 -14.20
C SER A 21 -7.87 16.90 -13.69
N GLN A 22 -9.15 16.73 -13.33
CA GLN A 22 -9.68 15.42 -12.93
C GLN A 22 -9.50 14.35 -14.01
N ASP A 23 -9.56 14.73 -15.29
CA ASP A 23 -9.28 13.82 -16.41
C ASP A 23 -7.82 13.33 -16.40
N ASN A 24 -6.86 14.24 -16.17
CA ASN A 24 -5.45 13.86 -16.05
C ASN A 24 -5.19 12.98 -14.82
N LEU A 25 -5.83 13.25 -13.67
CA LEU A 25 -5.71 12.42 -12.48
C LEU A 25 -6.27 11.01 -12.72
N GLN A 26 -7.43 10.92 -13.38
CA GLN A 26 -8.04 9.65 -13.75
C GLN A 26 -7.15 8.87 -14.72
N GLN A 27 -6.63 9.51 -15.76
CA GLN A 27 -5.72 8.88 -16.71
C GLN A 27 -4.40 8.45 -16.04
N ALA A 28 -3.83 9.27 -15.17
CA ALA A 28 -2.60 8.93 -14.45
C ALA A 28 -2.80 7.68 -13.57
N ARG A 29 -3.93 7.61 -12.86
CA ARG A 29 -4.34 6.42 -12.08
C ARG A 29 -4.50 5.18 -12.95
N GLU A 30 -5.15 5.29 -14.10
CA GLU A 30 -5.33 4.17 -15.03
C GLU A 30 -4.01 3.69 -15.64
N VAL A 31 -3.11 4.60 -15.97
CA VAL A 31 -1.78 4.28 -16.52
C VAL A 31 -0.94 3.57 -15.47
N ILE A 32 -0.93 4.01 -14.21
CA ILE A 32 -0.15 3.33 -13.16
C ILE A 32 -0.73 1.95 -12.82
N GLU A 33 -2.06 1.80 -12.79
CA GLU A 33 -2.69 0.49 -12.63
C GLU A 33 -2.36 -0.46 -13.79
N SER A 34 -2.32 0.07 -15.02
CA SER A 34 -1.94 -0.71 -16.21
C SER A 34 -0.47 -1.13 -16.17
N LEU A 35 0.42 -0.30 -15.62
CA LEU A 35 1.80 -0.68 -15.35
C LEU A 35 1.86 -1.84 -14.35
N GLN A 36 1.13 -1.76 -13.24
CA GLN A 36 1.11 -2.80 -12.21
C GLN A 36 0.63 -4.15 -12.76
N LEU A 37 -0.39 -4.14 -13.63
CA LEU A 37 -0.85 -5.35 -14.32
C LEU A 37 0.21 -5.90 -15.28
N ALA A 38 0.85 -5.05 -16.08
CA ALA A 38 1.92 -5.48 -16.98
C ALA A 38 3.14 -6.06 -16.24
N GLU A 39 3.47 -5.52 -15.06
CA GLU A 39 4.49 -6.08 -14.17
C GLU A 39 4.08 -7.47 -13.65
N LEU A 40 2.80 -7.64 -13.31
CA LEU A 40 2.26 -8.88 -12.77
C LEU A 40 2.19 -9.99 -13.84
N ASP A 41 1.75 -9.66 -15.05
CA ASP A 41 1.76 -10.55 -16.21
C ASP A 41 3.19 -11.03 -16.50
N ASN A 42 4.16 -10.11 -16.46
CA ASN A 42 5.57 -10.46 -16.65
C ASN A 42 6.12 -11.33 -15.51
N PHE A 43 5.68 -11.10 -14.27
CA PHE A 43 6.08 -11.90 -13.11
C PHE A 43 5.54 -13.33 -13.18
N PHE A 44 4.23 -13.50 -13.46
CA PHE A 44 3.59 -14.81 -13.55
C PHE A 44 3.81 -15.51 -14.90
N ARG A 45 4.27 -14.78 -15.92
CA ARG A 45 4.37 -15.24 -17.32
C ARG A 45 3.02 -15.70 -17.89
N GLU A 46 1.95 -15.08 -17.43
CA GLU A 46 0.58 -15.28 -17.90
C GLU A 46 0.12 -14.01 -18.60
N ALA A 47 -0.39 -14.14 -19.84
CA ALA A 47 -0.71 -12.99 -20.68
C ALA A 47 -2.16 -12.48 -20.50
N CYS A 48 -2.96 -13.13 -19.64
CA CYS A 48 -4.41 -12.93 -19.58
C CYS A 48 -4.95 -13.07 -18.15
N LEU A 49 -4.50 -12.22 -17.22
CA LEU A 49 -5.23 -12.04 -15.97
C LEU A 49 -6.60 -11.41 -16.29
N ASN A 50 -7.69 -12.18 -16.07
CA ASN A 50 -9.05 -11.67 -16.21
C ASN A 50 -9.37 -10.75 -15.04
N THR A 51 -9.21 -9.45 -15.23
CA THR A 51 -9.51 -8.45 -14.20
C THR A 51 -10.90 -7.87 -14.41
N GLN A 52 -11.74 -7.86 -13.36
CA GLN A 52 -12.97 -7.07 -13.35
C GLN A 52 -12.75 -5.82 -12.48
N PRO A 53 -12.66 -4.62 -13.08
CA PRO A 53 -12.53 -3.41 -12.30
C PRO A 53 -13.77 -3.21 -11.45
N GLN A 54 -13.61 -3.25 -10.13
CA GLN A 54 -14.65 -2.83 -9.19
C GLN A 54 -14.27 -1.51 -8.53
N SER A 55 -15.26 -0.64 -8.34
CA SER A 55 -15.07 0.59 -7.59
C SER A 55 -14.99 0.27 -6.11
N ILE A 56 -13.92 0.70 -5.44
CA ILE A 56 -13.75 0.51 -4.00
C ILE A 56 -14.90 1.11 -3.19
N ASP A 57 -15.47 2.22 -3.66
CA ASP A 57 -16.62 2.90 -3.05
C ASP A 57 -17.87 2.00 -2.97
N GLN A 58 -17.97 0.98 -3.84
CA GLN A 58 -19.05 0.00 -3.81
C GLN A 58 -18.77 -1.17 -2.85
N ILE A 59 -17.51 -1.37 -2.47
CA ILE A 59 -17.05 -2.47 -1.61
C ILE A 59 -17.01 -2.00 -0.15
N ASP A 60 -16.38 -0.85 0.11
CA ASP A 60 -16.27 -0.24 1.43
C ASP A 60 -16.45 1.29 1.30
N PRO A 61 -17.61 1.84 1.70
CA PRO A 61 -17.89 3.27 1.62
C PRO A 61 -17.12 4.10 2.67
N GLU A 62 -16.39 3.46 3.59
CA GLU A 62 -15.51 4.09 4.58
C GLU A 62 -14.02 3.88 4.23
N ALA A 63 -13.71 3.42 3.01
CA ALA A 63 -12.35 3.23 2.54
C ALA A 63 -11.84 4.40 1.69
N ALA A 64 -10.59 4.79 1.92
CA ALA A 64 -9.84 5.66 1.01
C ALA A 64 -8.76 4.88 0.29
N VAL A 65 -8.50 5.20 -0.98
CA VAL A 65 -7.43 4.58 -1.75
C VAL A 65 -6.30 5.57 -1.99
N ILE A 66 -5.08 5.16 -1.64
CA ILE A 66 -3.86 5.95 -1.79
C ILE A 66 -2.99 5.32 -2.88
N TYR A 67 -2.73 6.09 -3.93
CA TYR A 67 -1.87 5.75 -5.06
C TYR A 67 -0.60 6.60 -5.01
N PRO A 68 0.44 6.17 -4.28
CA PRO A 68 1.74 6.78 -4.39
C PRO A 68 2.41 6.37 -5.70
N ILE A 69 3.03 7.32 -6.39
CA ILE A 69 3.65 7.14 -7.70
C ILE A 69 5.05 7.77 -7.63
N ILE A 70 6.07 6.92 -7.75
CA ILE A 70 7.47 7.35 -7.69
C ILE A 70 7.90 7.81 -9.08
N LEU A 71 8.27 9.07 -9.22
CA LEU A 71 8.87 9.66 -10.41
C LEU A 71 10.35 10.01 -10.14
N PRO A 72 11.18 10.23 -11.17
CA PRO A 72 12.62 10.43 -10.98
C PRO A 72 12.99 11.59 -10.03
N ASP A 73 12.19 12.65 -10.02
CA ASP A 73 12.44 13.91 -9.32
C ASP A 73 11.48 14.18 -8.16
N ARG A 74 10.39 13.40 -8.02
CA ARG A 74 9.33 13.64 -7.05
C ARG A 74 8.48 12.39 -6.75
N LEU A 75 7.73 12.47 -5.66
CA LEU A 75 6.67 11.53 -5.33
C LEU A 75 5.33 12.22 -5.57
N GLU A 76 4.48 11.61 -6.38
CA GLU A 76 3.09 12.02 -6.55
C GLU A 76 2.19 11.10 -5.73
N VAL A 77 1.11 11.65 -5.16
CA VAL A 77 0.10 10.85 -4.48
C VAL A 77 -1.27 11.27 -4.98
N ILE A 78 -2.03 10.30 -5.49
CA ILE A 78 -3.44 10.46 -5.81
C ILE A 78 -4.25 9.79 -4.70
N LEU A 79 -5.20 10.53 -4.13
CA LEU A 79 -6.14 10.05 -3.12
C LEU A 79 -7.54 9.95 -3.73
N SER A 80 -8.13 8.77 -3.59
CA SER A 80 -9.55 8.52 -3.89
C SER A 80 -10.33 8.44 -2.59
N LEU A 81 -11.30 9.34 -2.43
CA LEU A 81 -12.25 9.32 -1.32
C LEU A 81 -13.64 8.96 -1.85
N PRO A 82 -14.47 8.26 -1.05
CA PRO A 82 -15.79 7.84 -1.49
C PRO A 82 -16.66 9.01 -1.94
N ASN A 83 -17.22 8.90 -3.16
CA ASN A 83 -18.12 9.91 -3.75
C ASN A 83 -17.52 11.33 -3.87
N GLN A 84 -16.19 11.46 -3.94
CA GLN A 84 -15.49 12.73 -4.07
C GLN A 84 -14.59 12.73 -5.32
N PRO A 85 -14.26 13.91 -5.89
CA PRO A 85 -13.25 14.00 -6.93
C PRO A 85 -11.89 13.52 -6.41
N LEU A 86 -11.03 13.04 -7.33
CA LEU A 86 -9.67 12.64 -6.99
C LEU A 86 -8.91 13.84 -6.43
N GLN A 87 -8.25 13.63 -5.31
CA GLN A 87 -7.33 14.60 -4.73
C GLN A 87 -5.91 14.21 -5.10
N HIS A 88 -5.03 15.20 -5.13
CA HIS A 88 -3.65 15.01 -5.55
C HIS A 88 -2.73 15.96 -4.81
N TYR A 89 -1.53 15.48 -4.50
CA TYR A 89 -0.45 16.33 -4.02
C TYR A 89 0.91 15.75 -4.41
N THR A 90 1.91 16.63 -4.37
CA THR A 90 3.28 16.32 -4.77
C THR A 90 4.23 16.54 -3.60
N THR A 91 5.13 15.57 -3.38
CA THR A 91 6.30 15.74 -2.52
C THR A 91 7.56 15.83 -3.39
N SER A 92 8.24 16.99 -3.35
CA SER A 92 9.48 17.21 -4.09
C SER A 92 10.65 16.47 -3.45
N ILE A 93 10.81 15.18 -3.78
CA ILE A 93 11.90 14.33 -3.34
C ILE A 93 12.44 13.50 -4.52
N PRO A 94 13.75 13.56 -4.83
CA PRO A 94 14.33 12.70 -5.86
C PRO A 94 14.15 11.23 -5.52
N GLN A 95 13.87 10.39 -6.54
CA GLN A 95 13.65 8.96 -6.38
C GLN A 95 14.74 8.28 -5.53
N ARG A 96 16.01 8.62 -5.78
CA ARG A 96 17.14 8.07 -5.03
C ARG A 96 17.04 8.34 -3.54
N ASN A 97 16.70 9.56 -3.15
CA ASN A 97 16.61 9.94 -1.74
C ASN A 97 15.43 9.23 -1.06
N LEU A 98 14.30 9.12 -1.77
CA LEU A 98 13.15 8.35 -1.32
C LEU A 98 13.55 6.90 -1.09
N GLU A 99 14.15 6.25 -2.08
CA GLU A 99 14.58 4.85 -2.01
C GLU A 99 15.62 4.60 -0.90
N ASP A 100 16.56 5.52 -0.71
CA ASP A 100 17.54 5.46 0.37
C ASP A 100 16.87 5.54 1.76
N THR A 101 15.86 6.40 1.93
CA THR A 101 15.06 6.45 3.16
C THR A 101 14.25 5.19 3.37
N LEU A 102 13.57 4.67 2.34
CA LEU A 102 12.80 3.42 2.45
C LEU A 102 13.69 2.21 2.78
N SER A 103 14.90 2.16 2.22
CA SER A 103 15.89 1.12 2.50
C SER A 103 16.37 1.16 3.96
N ARG A 104 16.66 2.36 4.48
CA ARG A 104 16.99 2.57 5.90
C ARG A 104 15.82 2.20 6.80
N MET A 105 14.61 2.62 6.45
CA MET A 105 13.38 2.29 7.17
C MET A 105 13.18 0.78 7.27
N ARG A 106 13.36 0.05 6.16
CA ARG A 106 13.25 -1.41 6.17
C ARG A 106 14.33 -2.03 7.05
N SER A 107 15.55 -1.51 7.02
CA SER A 107 16.67 -1.98 7.84
C SER A 107 16.46 -1.72 9.34
N SER A 108 15.71 -0.68 9.69
CA SER A 108 15.36 -0.34 11.08
C SER A 108 14.19 -1.16 11.64
N LEU A 109 13.59 -2.07 10.87
CA LEU A 109 12.58 -3.02 11.36
C LEU A 109 13.16 -4.23 12.10
N ARG A 110 14.49 -4.38 12.11
CA ARG A 110 15.15 -5.44 12.88
C ARG A 110 14.87 -5.27 14.38
N ARG A 111 14.77 -6.38 15.10
CA ARG A 111 14.47 -6.39 16.55
C ARG A 111 15.46 -5.58 17.39
N THR A 112 16.68 -5.40 16.91
CA THR A 112 17.76 -4.68 17.62
C THR A 112 17.75 -3.16 17.40
N ALA A 113 16.90 -2.64 16.52
CA ALA A 113 16.82 -1.20 16.26
C ALA A 113 16.05 -0.47 17.37
N SER A 114 16.59 0.66 17.84
CA SER A 114 15.94 1.51 18.83
C SER A 114 14.81 2.35 18.23
N ASP A 115 13.96 2.89 19.09
CA ASP A 115 12.91 3.85 18.71
C ASP A 115 13.51 5.10 18.06
N ASP A 116 14.60 5.63 18.62
CA ASP A 116 15.32 6.80 18.07
C ASP A 116 15.88 6.56 16.67
N GLU A 117 16.14 5.30 16.30
CA GLU A 117 16.57 4.94 14.95
C GLU A 117 15.38 4.82 13.99
N ARG A 118 14.30 4.15 14.41
CA ARG A 118 13.21 3.76 13.50
C ARG A 118 12.09 4.81 13.38
N LEU A 119 11.72 5.47 14.48
CA LEU A 119 10.58 6.39 14.50
C LEU A 119 10.78 7.60 13.56
N PRO A 120 11.97 8.22 13.45
CA PRO A 120 12.17 9.31 12.50
C PRO A 120 11.93 8.87 11.05
N LEU A 121 12.37 7.66 10.67
CA LEU A 121 12.16 7.12 9.32
C LEU A 121 10.68 6.82 9.07
N PHE A 122 9.97 6.28 10.06
CA PHE A 122 8.53 6.01 9.97
C PHE A 122 7.73 7.31 9.84
N GLN A 123 8.14 8.35 10.56
CA GLN A 123 7.50 9.66 10.52
C GLN A 123 7.80 10.40 9.21
N GLU A 124 9.02 10.28 8.68
CA GLU A 124 9.39 10.84 7.38
C GLU A 124 8.48 10.30 6.26
N VAL A 125 8.29 8.97 6.20
CA VAL A 125 7.40 8.35 5.21
C VAL A 125 5.92 8.64 5.48
N TYR A 126 5.51 8.72 6.75
CA TYR A 126 4.17 9.19 7.11
C TYR A 126 3.90 10.60 6.55
N ASN A 127 4.89 11.50 6.67
CA ASN A 127 4.77 12.88 6.23
C ASN A 127 4.67 13.01 4.70
N TRP A 128 5.22 12.05 3.96
CA TRP A 128 5.08 12.01 2.51
C TRP A 128 3.76 11.44 2.02
N LEU A 129 3.13 10.51 2.77
CA LEU A 129 2.00 9.72 2.27
C LEU A 129 0.65 10.03 2.93
N ILE A 130 0.66 10.44 4.19
CA ILE A 130 -0.57 10.54 4.99
C ILE A 130 -0.78 11.96 5.52
N ARG A 131 0.28 12.61 6.00
CA ARG A 131 0.17 13.95 6.61
C ARG A 131 -0.56 14.97 5.74
N PRO A 132 -0.33 15.04 4.41
CA PRO A 132 -0.98 16.07 3.59
C PRO A 132 -2.49 15.91 3.44
N VAL A 133 -3.02 14.73 3.75
CA VAL A 133 -4.45 14.38 3.55
C VAL A 133 -5.15 13.94 4.84
N GLU A 134 -4.48 14.05 5.98
CA GLU A 134 -4.99 13.55 7.25
C GLU A 134 -6.32 14.23 7.65
N SER A 135 -6.43 15.55 7.40
CA SER A 135 -7.65 16.31 7.64
C SER A 135 -8.84 15.80 6.82
N GLU A 136 -8.60 15.46 5.56
CA GLU A 136 -9.59 15.01 4.59
C GLU A 136 -10.05 13.59 4.91
N LEU A 137 -9.12 12.71 5.34
CA LEU A 137 -9.43 11.38 5.84
C LEU A 137 -10.33 11.44 7.08
N VAL A 138 -10.05 12.34 8.02
CA VAL A 138 -10.87 12.55 9.23
C VAL A 138 -12.23 13.14 8.87
N ALA A 139 -12.27 14.18 8.03
CA ALA A 139 -13.52 14.82 7.61
C ALA A 139 -14.44 13.86 6.85
N SER A 140 -13.86 12.94 6.08
CA SER A 140 -14.59 11.91 5.33
C SER A 140 -14.87 10.65 6.15
N HIS A 141 -14.54 10.64 7.45
CA HIS A 141 -14.80 9.53 8.39
C HIS A 141 -14.21 8.18 7.91
N ILE A 142 -13.04 8.22 7.26
CA ILE A 142 -12.38 7.04 6.72
C ILE A 142 -11.92 6.12 7.85
N LYS A 143 -12.20 4.82 7.70
CA LYS A 143 -11.73 3.77 8.62
C LYS A 143 -10.72 2.83 7.98
N THR A 144 -10.77 2.68 6.65
CA THR A 144 -9.89 1.77 5.91
C THR A 144 -8.99 2.56 4.96
N LEU A 145 -7.68 2.33 5.01
CA LEU A 145 -6.74 2.82 4.01
C LEU A 145 -6.31 1.67 3.12
N VAL A 146 -6.62 1.78 1.84
CA VAL A 146 -6.22 0.83 0.80
C VAL A 146 -5.04 1.43 0.04
N PHE A 147 -3.90 0.74 0.03
CA PHE A 147 -2.72 1.21 -0.67
C PHE A 147 -2.49 0.43 -1.96
N ALA A 148 -2.45 1.14 -3.09
CA ALA A 148 -2.00 0.63 -4.37
C ALA A 148 -0.54 1.05 -4.59
N LEU A 149 0.39 0.37 -3.92
CA LEU A 149 1.78 0.78 -3.78
C LEU A 149 2.58 0.65 -5.09
N ASP A 150 3.46 1.63 -5.34
CA ASP A 150 4.36 1.67 -6.49
C ASP A 150 5.82 1.40 -6.10
N GLY A 151 6.56 0.74 -7.00
CA GLY A 151 8.00 0.55 -6.91
C GLY A 151 8.51 0.08 -5.54
N SER A 152 9.47 0.81 -4.98
CA SER A 152 10.10 0.48 -3.70
C SER A 152 9.16 0.59 -2.49
N LEU A 153 8.04 1.33 -2.59
CA LEU A 153 7.04 1.40 -1.53
C LEU A 153 6.33 0.07 -1.30
N LYS A 154 6.26 -0.83 -2.31
CA LYS A 154 5.74 -2.20 -2.15
C LYS A 154 6.47 -3.01 -1.08
N ASN A 155 7.69 -2.59 -0.70
CA ASN A 155 8.52 -3.23 0.31
C ASN A 155 8.38 -2.63 1.72
N VAL A 156 7.47 -1.68 1.91
CA VAL A 156 7.32 -0.90 3.14
C VAL A 156 6.05 -1.35 3.88
N PRO A 157 6.13 -1.75 5.16
CA PRO A 157 4.96 -2.11 5.92
C PRO A 157 4.19 -0.83 6.34
N MET A 158 3.16 -0.45 5.58
CA MET A 158 2.37 0.78 5.84
C MET A 158 1.83 0.88 7.28
N ALA A 159 1.61 -0.26 7.95
CA ALA A 159 1.18 -0.33 9.34
C ALA A 159 2.10 0.39 10.33
N VAL A 160 3.41 0.49 10.04
CA VAL A 160 4.39 1.08 10.98
C VAL A 160 4.59 2.57 10.78
N LEU A 161 3.95 3.20 9.78
CA LEU A 161 4.05 4.65 9.60
C LEU A 161 3.60 5.35 10.89
N TYR A 162 4.35 6.35 11.33
CA TYR A 162 4.21 6.92 12.67
C TYR A 162 3.86 8.39 12.58
N ASP A 163 2.79 8.81 13.23
CA ASP A 163 2.33 10.20 13.13
C ASP A 163 3.02 11.15 14.13
N GLY A 164 3.92 10.64 14.97
CA GLY A 164 4.54 11.34 16.10
C GLY A 164 3.93 10.97 17.46
N GLN A 165 2.79 10.28 17.45
CA GLN A 165 2.08 9.82 18.64
C GLN A 165 1.70 8.33 18.52
N GLN A 166 1.12 7.95 17.39
CA GLN A 166 0.53 6.64 17.12
C GLN A 166 0.98 6.10 15.75
N TYR A 167 1.03 4.77 15.66
CA TYR A 167 1.23 4.06 14.40
C TYR A 167 -0.04 4.09 13.55
N LEU A 168 0.10 4.04 12.23
CA LEU A 168 -1.03 4.13 11.29
C LEU A 168 -2.06 3.01 11.52
N ILE A 169 -1.60 1.80 11.86
CA ILE A 169 -2.47 0.65 12.17
C ILE A 169 -3.33 0.87 13.43
N GLN A 170 -2.95 1.80 14.31
CA GLN A 170 -3.74 2.13 15.49
C GLN A 170 -4.89 3.11 15.15
N LYS A 171 -4.86 3.70 13.95
CA LYS A 171 -5.83 4.71 13.48
C LYS A 171 -6.77 4.16 12.42
N TYR A 172 -6.27 3.29 11.55
CA TYR A 172 -7.02 2.78 10.40
C TYR A 172 -6.82 1.27 10.21
N ASN A 173 -7.83 0.61 9.64
CA ASN A 173 -7.64 -0.66 8.97
C ASN A 173 -6.75 -0.45 7.75
N ILE A 174 -5.84 -1.37 7.47
CA ILE A 174 -4.89 -1.24 6.37
C ILE A 174 -5.06 -2.43 5.42
N ALA A 175 -5.32 -2.13 4.16
CA ALA A 175 -5.34 -3.09 3.07
C ALA A 175 -4.29 -2.71 2.03
N LEU A 176 -3.67 -3.73 1.43
CA LEU A 176 -2.71 -3.56 0.35
C LEU A 176 -3.28 -4.25 -0.88
N THR A 177 -3.16 -3.61 -2.05
CA THR A 177 -3.56 -4.21 -3.31
C THR A 177 -2.52 -3.93 -4.39
N PRO A 178 -2.19 -4.90 -5.26
CA PRO A 178 -1.34 -4.62 -6.41
C PRO A 178 -2.01 -3.68 -7.41
N SER A 179 -3.34 -3.68 -7.50
CA SER A 179 -4.17 -2.80 -8.33
C SER A 179 -5.63 -2.95 -7.92
N LEU A 180 -6.44 -1.88 -7.93
CA LEU A 180 -7.89 -2.01 -7.68
C LEU A 180 -8.60 -2.87 -8.73
N ARG A 181 -8.00 -3.06 -9.91
CA ARG A 181 -8.54 -3.95 -10.96
C ARG A 181 -8.53 -5.42 -10.57
N LEU A 182 -7.74 -5.80 -9.56
CA LEU A 182 -7.60 -7.17 -9.08
C LEU A 182 -8.45 -7.47 -7.85
N LEU A 183 -9.26 -6.50 -7.38
CA LEU A 183 -10.16 -6.72 -6.26
C LEU A 183 -11.36 -7.54 -6.74
N GLU A 184 -11.32 -8.85 -6.48
CA GLU A 184 -12.52 -9.69 -6.46
C GLU A 184 -12.97 -9.87 -5.00
N PRO A 185 -13.83 -9.01 -4.45
CA PRO A 185 -14.43 -9.23 -3.15
C PRO A 185 -15.43 -10.39 -3.27
N GLN A 186 -14.94 -11.61 -3.18
CA GLN A 186 -15.82 -12.75 -2.97
C GLN A 186 -16.15 -12.78 -1.48
N PRO A 187 -17.44 -12.64 -1.10
CA PRO A 187 -17.81 -12.77 0.30
C PRO A 187 -17.36 -14.15 0.77
N LEU A 188 -16.65 -14.19 1.90
CA LEU A 188 -16.35 -15.45 2.57
C LEU A 188 -17.67 -16.18 2.77
N VAL A 189 -17.81 -17.32 2.09
CA VAL A 189 -18.98 -18.17 2.27
C VAL A 189 -18.98 -18.55 3.75
N ASN A 190 -19.99 -18.09 4.49
CA ASN A 190 -20.19 -18.37 5.91
C ASN A 190 -20.63 -19.84 6.11
N GLU A 191 -19.83 -20.76 5.59
CA GLU A 191 -19.95 -22.18 5.84
C GLU A 191 -19.10 -22.54 7.05
N LYS A 192 -19.57 -23.52 7.83
CA LYS A 192 -18.77 -24.07 8.92
C LYS A 192 -17.60 -24.83 8.31
N ILE A 193 -16.46 -24.15 8.17
CA ILE A 193 -15.23 -24.75 7.66
C ILE A 193 -14.76 -25.78 8.70
N LYS A 194 -14.66 -27.05 8.31
CA LYS A 194 -13.97 -28.06 9.10
C LYS A 194 -12.48 -27.98 8.75
N LEU A 195 -11.69 -27.45 9.66
CA LEU A 195 -10.24 -27.30 9.49
C LEU A 195 -9.51 -28.44 10.22
N LEU A 196 -8.49 -28.99 9.57
CA LEU A 196 -7.47 -29.78 10.24
C LEU A 196 -6.25 -28.90 10.41
N ILE A 197 -6.00 -28.46 11.64
CA ILE A 197 -4.86 -27.60 11.97
C ILE A 197 -3.80 -28.50 12.63
N GLY A 198 -2.56 -28.36 12.19
CA GLY A 198 -1.43 -29.09 12.73
C GLY A 198 -0.21 -28.20 12.79
N GLY A 199 0.59 -28.36 13.84
CA GLY A 199 1.82 -27.62 14.02
C GLY A 199 2.83 -28.44 14.82
N LEU A 200 4.09 -28.01 14.78
CA LEU A 200 5.19 -28.71 15.42
C LEU A 200 5.50 -28.09 16.79
N SER A 201 4.74 -28.46 17.82
CA SER A 201 4.96 -27.99 19.20
C SER A 201 6.12 -28.70 19.90
N SER A 202 6.52 -29.88 19.41
CA SER A 202 7.61 -30.69 19.96
C SER A 202 8.60 -31.06 18.88
N ALA A 203 9.90 -31.10 19.23
CA ALA A 203 10.96 -31.49 18.31
C ALA A 203 10.69 -32.87 17.70
N ARG A 204 10.96 -33.03 16.40
CA ARG A 204 10.89 -34.32 15.70
C ARG A 204 12.24 -34.65 15.05
N PRO A 205 12.76 -35.87 15.25
CA PRO A 205 13.95 -36.32 14.53
C PRO A 205 13.73 -36.31 13.00
N PRO A 206 14.79 -36.16 12.19
CA PRO A 206 16.16 -35.90 12.61
C PRO A 206 16.46 -34.42 12.95
N ASP A 207 15.81 -33.44 12.32
CA ASP A 207 16.19 -32.02 12.42
C ASP A 207 15.01 -31.03 12.38
N PHE A 208 13.91 -31.34 13.06
CA PHE A 208 12.77 -30.42 13.16
C PHE A 208 12.64 -29.86 14.57
N PRO A 209 13.22 -28.67 14.87
CA PRO A 209 13.04 -28.01 16.15
C PRO A 209 11.59 -27.55 16.32
N PRO A 210 11.08 -27.46 17.56
CA PRO A 210 9.73 -26.99 17.80
C PRO A 210 9.57 -25.54 17.34
N LEU A 211 8.41 -25.22 16.76
CA LEU A 211 8.08 -23.87 16.35
C LEU A 211 7.50 -23.11 17.56
N PRO A 212 8.13 -22.00 18.00
CA PRO A 212 7.64 -21.23 19.13
C PRO A 212 6.31 -20.57 18.74
N GLY A 213 5.27 -20.80 19.54
CA GLY A 213 3.95 -20.20 19.33
C GLY A 213 2.87 -21.19 18.89
N VAL A 214 3.22 -22.39 18.41
CA VAL A 214 2.23 -23.36 17.87
C VAL A 214 1.10 -23.67 18.84
N GLU A 215 1.42 -23.94 20.12
CA GLU A 215 0.38 -24.26 21.11
C GLU A 215 -0.56 -23.07 21.33
N PHE A 216 0.00 -21.87 21.46
CA PHE A 216 -0.77 -20.64 21.65
C PHE A 216 -1.61 -20.29 20.41
N GLU A 217 -1.03 -20.36 19.22
CA GLU A 217 -1.70 -20.01 17.96
C GLU A 217 -2.88 -20.94 17.69
N ILE A 218 -2.75 -22.26 17.93
CA ILE A 218 -3.84 -23.22 17.72
C ILE A 218 -5.01 -22.96 18.67
N GLU A 219 -4.77 -22.51 19.91
CA GLU A 219 -5.82 -22.17 20.87
C GLU A 219 -6.60 -20.89 20.50
N GLN A 220 -6.07 -20.06 19.59
CA GLN A 220 -6.65 -18.77 19.21
C GLN A 220 -7.34 -18.78 17.82
N ILE A 221 -7.36 -19.92 17.11
CA ILE A 221 -8.00 -20.10 15.79
C ILE A 221 -9.38 -20.75 15.94
#